data_AF-A0A259IMQ1-F1
#
_entry.id   AF-A0A259IMQ1-F1
#
_cell.length_a   1.000
_cell.length_b   1.000
_cell.length_c   1.000
_cell.angle_alpha   90.00
_cell.angle_beta   90.00
_cell.angle_gamma   90.00
#
_symmetry.space_group_name_H-M   'P 1'
#
loop_
_entity.id
_entity.type
_entity.pdbx_description
1 polymer ?
#
loop_
_entity_poly.entity_id
_entity_poly.type
_entity_poly.pdbx_seq_one_letter_code
_entity_poly.pdbx_strand_id
1 'polypeptide(L)'
;MMYGEMYLNDFRRIGDGAISFSTGKSIELHEESLAWLRLALTHPFDGKTVVITHHLPSMSSVAQRYKTDLLSACFASELSHLFGEMSVWIHGHTHDSCDYEMNGTRVVCNPRGYVRSSHAENPRFNPSLIIQV
;
A
#
# COMPACT_ATOMS: atom_id res chain seq x y z
N MET A 1 -3.79 -22.60 -8.22
CA MET A 1 -3.73 -21.36 -9.01
C MET A 1 -4.21 -20.24 -8.11
N MET A 2 -3.36 -19.26 -7.85
CA MET A 2 -3.68 -18.18 -6.90
C MET A 2 -4.72 -17.23 -7.51
N TYR A 3 -5.62 -16.66 -6.69
CA TYR A 3 -6.67 -15.75 -7.17
C TYR A 3 -6.10 -14.57 -7.97
N GLY A 4 -4.94 -14.04 -7.55
CA GLY A 4 -4.21 -13.02 -8.29
C GLY A 4 -3.85 -13.42 -9.73
N GLU A 5 -3.35 -14.64 -9.98
CA GLU A 5 -2.96 -15.12 -11.33
C GLU A 5 -4.14 -15.12 -12.30
N MET A 6 -5.32 -15.45 -11.78
CA MET A 6 -6.54 -15.56 -12.58
C MET A 6 -7.13 -14.20 -12.96
N TYR A 7 -6.91 -13.16 -12.17
CA TYR A 7 -7.63 -11.89 -12.35
C TYR A 7 -6.72 -10.67 -12.60
N LEU A 8 -5.47 -10.67 -12.16
CA LEU A 8 -4.55 -9.55 -12.40
C LEU A 8 -3.82 -9.67 -13.74
N ASN A 9 -3.73 -8.55 -14.45
CA ASN A 9 -3.04 -8.50 -15.75
C ASN A 9 -1.53 -8.61 -15.60
N ASP A 10 -0.98 -8.19 -14.47
CA ASP A 10 0.44 -8.25 -14.14
C ASP A 10 1.00 -9.64 -14.42
N PHE A 11 0.34 -10.68 -13.91
CA PHE A 11 0.78 -12.07 -14.06
C PHE A 11 0.50 -12.71 -15.42
N ARG A 12 -0.12 -11.94 -16.34
CA ARG A 12 -0.43 -12.39 -17.71
C ARG A 12 0.28 -11.59 -18.79
N ARG A 13 0.67 -10.35 -18.48
CA ARG A 13 1.13 -9.36 -19.46
C ARG A 13 2.52 -8.83 -19.15
N ILE A 14 2.99 -8.91 -17.91
CA ILE A 14 4.34 -8.48 -17.55
C ILE A 14 5.29 -9.67 -17.72
N GLY A 15 6.38 -9.44 -18.46
CA GLY A 15 7.44 -10.40 -18.69
C GLY A 15 8.47 -9.82 -19.65
N ASP A 16 9.64 -10.43 -19.73
CA ASP A 16 10.74 -10.02 -20.62
C ASP A 16 10.82 -10.88 -21.91
N GLY A 17 9.81 -11.72 -22.14
CA GLY A 17 9.74 -12.65 -23.26
C GLY A 17 10.36 -14.02 -22.97
N ALA A 18 11.21 -14.14 -21.95
CA ALA A 18 11.77 -15.40 -21.47
C ALA A 18 11.07 -15.89 -20.20
N ILE A 19 10.73 -14.97 -19.30
CA ILE A 19 10.09 -15.25 -18.02
C ILE A 19 8.89 -14.32 -17.82
N SER A 20 7.72 -14.90 -17.57
CA SER A 20 6.56 -14.14 -17.14
C SER A 20 6.70 -13.73 -15.68
N PHE A 21 6.31 -12.51 -15.35
CA PHE A 21 6.18 -12.08 -13.95
C PHE A 21 5.10 -12.93 -13.28
N SER A 22 5.46 -13.62 -12.21
CA SER A 22 4.57 -14.56 -11.50
C SER A 22 4.20 -14.03 -10.12
N THR A 23 3.17 -14.63 -9.52
CA THR A 23 2.83 -14.38 -8.10
C THR A 23 4.00 -14.71 -7.19
N GLY A 24 4.67 -15.84 -7.42
CA GLY A 24 5.88 -16.23 -6.69
C GLY A 24 6.96 -15.15 -6.78
N LYS A 25 7.20 -14.59 -7.98
CA LYS A 25 8.18 -13.51 -8.11
C LYS A 25 7.75 -12.22 -7.41
N SER A 26 6.46 -11.91 -7.43
CA SER A 26 5.92 -10.78 -6.68
C SER A 26 6.07 -10.94 -5.17
N ILE A 27 5.92 -12.17 -4.66
CA ILE A 27 6.10 -12.49 -3.24
C ILE A 27 7.58 -12.34 -2.86
N GLU A 28 8.51 -12.89 -3.65
CA GLU A 28 9.96 -12.72 -3.42
C GLU A 28 10.35 -11.24 -3.32
N LEU A 29 9.93 -10.42 -4.29
CA LEU A 29 10.23 -8.98 -4.30
C LEU A 29 9.61 -8.26 -3.09
N HIS A 30 8.42 -8.69 -2.66
CA HIS A 30 7.80 -8.15 -1.45
C HIS A 30 8.60 -8.52 -0.19
N GLU A 31 9.03 -9.77 -0.06
CA GLU A 31 9.84 -10.25 1.06
C GLU A 31 11.20 -9.53 1.12
N GLU A 32 11.87 -9.33 -0.02
CA GLU A 32 13.10 -8.53 -0.12
C GLU A 32 12.88 -7.09 0.36
N SER A 33 11.79 -6.45 -0.12
CA SER A 33 11.44 -5.08 0.27
C SER A 33 11.09 -4.97 1.76
N LEU A 34 10.38 -5.96 2.30
CA LEU A 34 9.99 -6.01 3.71
C LEU A 34 11.20 -6.24 4.61
N ALA A 35 12.12 -7.13 4.23
CA ALA A 35 13.36 -7.36 4.95
C ALA A 35 14.20 -6.07 5.01
N TRP A 36 14.32 -5.36 3.88
CA TRP A 36 14.99 -4.06 3.84
C TRP A 36 14.29 -3.03 4.74
N LEU A 37 12.96 -2.90 4.67
CA LEU A 37 12.20 -1.95 5.48
C LEU A 37 12.40 -2.20 6.98
N ARG A 38 12.32 -3.47 7.41
CA ARG A 38 12.54 -3.84 8.82
C ARG A 38 13.92 -3.44 9.29
N LEU A 39 14.95 -3.70 8.49
CA LEU A 39 16.32 -3.28 8.81
C LEU A 39 16.46 -1.75 8.83
N ALA A 40 15.85 -1.04 7.88
CA ALA A 40 15.87 0.42 7.84
C ALA A 40 15.25 1.02 9.12
N LEU A 41 14.14 0.46 9.61
CA LEU A 41 13.46 0.90 10.83
C LEU A 41 14.30 0.69 12.10
N THR A 42 15.25 -0.24 12.12
CA THR A 42 16.15 -0.41 13.28
C THR A 42 17.29 0.60 13.34
N HIS A 43 17.48 1.43 12.30
CA HIS A 43 18.56 2.41 12.30
C HIS A 43 18.19 3.58 13.23
N PRO A 44 19.02 3.89 14.25
CA PRO A 44 18.72 4.96 15.18
C PRO A 44 18.74 6.32 14.46
N PHE A 45 17.75 7.14 14.76
CA PHE A 45 17.59 8.48 14.21
C PHE A 45 17.06 9.41 15.31
N ASP A 46 17.65 10.59 15.45
CA ASP A 46 17.18 11.62 16.40
C ASP A 46 16.02 12.42 15.76
N GLY A 47 14.86 11.77 15.67
CA GLY A 47 13.66 12.37 15.10
C GLY A 47 12.54 11.37 14.82
N LYS A 48 11.53 11.82 14.09
CA LYS A 48 10.36 11.02 13.72
C LYS A 48 10.61 10.27 12.41
N THR A 49 10.29 8.99 12.38
CA THR A 49 10.34 8.16 11.16
C THR A 49 9.02 8.21 10.42
N VAL A 50 9.09 8.39 9.09
CA VAL A 50 7.94 8.34 8.17
C VAL A 50 8.19 7.26 7.13
N VAL A 51 7.20 6.38 6.93
CA VAL A 51 7.22 5.35 5.89
C VAL A 51 6.28 5.76 4.76
N ILE A 52 6.71 5.55 3.51
CA ILE A 52 5.90 5.85 2.32
C ILE A 52 5.93 4.62 1.41
N THR A 53 4.77 4.07 1.10
CA THR A 53 4.60 2.95 0.17
C THR A 53 3.52 3.27 -0.86
N HIS A 54 3.47 2.52 -1.97
CA HIS A 54 2.34 2.64 -2.88
C HIS A 54 1.13 1.83 -2.39
N HIS A 55 1.35 0.55 -2.07
CA HIS A 55 0.33 -0.39 -1.62
C HIS A 55 0.00 -0.23 -0.12
N LEU A 56 -1.19 -0.70 0.25
CA LEU A 56 -1.79 -0.52 1.57
C LEU A 56 -1.00 -1.34 2.61
N PRO A 57 -0.68 -0.78 3.79
CA PRO A 57 0.10 -1.46 4.81
C PRO A 57 -0.75 -2.31 5.78
N SER A 58 -2.07 -2.32 5.62
CA SER A 58 -3.00 -3.16 6.38
C SER A 58 -4.35 -3.28 5.66
N MET A 59 -5.07 -4.36 5.92
CA MET A 59 -6.48 -4.54 5.53
C MET A 59 -7.40 -3.46 6.11
N SER A 60 -6.98 -2.76 7.17
CA SER A 60 -7.70 -1.60 7.71
C SER A 60 -7.78 -0.43 6.72
N SER A 61 -6.84 -0.35 5.77
CA SER A 61 -6.83 0.66 4.71
C SER A 61 -7.72 0.29 3.51
N VAL A 62 -8.22 -0.94 3.43
CA VAL A 62 -9.08 -1.39 2.34
C VAL A 62 -10.48 -0.80 2.53
N ALA A 63 -10.97 -0.09 1.52
CA ALA A 63 -12.32 0.47 1.55
C ALA A 63 -13.37 -0.63 1.77
N GLN A 64 -14.43 -0.31 2.52
CA GLN A 64 -15.44 -1.30 2.95
C GLN A 64 -16.04 -2.12 1.79
N ARG A 65 -16.20 -1.49 0.61
CA ARG A 65 -16.73 -2.14 -0.60
C ARG A 65 -15.82 -3.22 -1.20
N TYR A 66 -14.54 -3.24 -0.84
CA TYR A 66 -13.55 -4.21 -1.35
C TYR A 66 -13.08 -5.21 -0.29
N LYS A 67 -13.49 -5.07 0.97
CA LYS A 67 -13.04 -5.97 2.06
C LYS A 67 -13.39 -7.44 1.86
N THR A 68 -14.44 -7.74 1.11
CA THR A 68 -14.85 -9.11 0.78
C THR A 68 -14.23 -9.63 -0.52
N ASP A 69 -13.53 -8.77 -1.28
CA ASP A 69 -12.85 -9.16 -2.51
C ASP A 69 -11.46 -9.71 -2.18
N LEU A 70 -11.20 -10.95 -2.59
CA LEU A 70 -9.91 -11.62 -2.39
C LEU A 70 -8.77 -10.92 -3.12
N LEU A 71 -9.03 -10.16 -4.19
CA LEU A 71 -8.00 -9.37 -4.86
C LEU A 71 -7.44 -8.26 -4.00
N SER A 72 -8.15 -7.81 -2.97
CA SER A 72 -7.61 -6.84 -2.00
C SER A 72 -6.32 -7.33 -1.35
N ALA A 73 -6.16 -8.64 -1.16
CA ALA A 73 -4.93 -9.23 -0.62
C ALA A 73 -3.71 -9.09 -1.56
N CYS A 74 -3.92 -8.80 -2.85
CA CYS A 74 -2.84 -8.49 -3.77
C CYS A 74 -2.33 -7.04 -3.65
N PHE A 75 -3.05 -6.18 -2.94
CA PHE A 75 -2.76 -4.74 -2.84
C PHE A 75 -2.64 -4.22 -1.41
N ALA A 76 -3.03 -5.03 -0.42
CA ALA A 76 -2.91 -4.73 1.00
C ALA A 76 -2.08 -5.82 1.70
N SER A 77 -0.89 -5.45 2.14
CA SER A 77 -0.03 -6.30 2.96
C SER A 77 -0.42 -6.11 4.42
N GLU A 78 -0.70 -7.17 5.18
CA GLU A 78 -1.04 -7.03 6.60
C GLU A 78 0.23 -6.83 7.45
N LEU A 79 0.71 -5.59 7.51
CA LEU A 79 1.96 -5.20 8.17
C LEU A 79 1.73 -4.39 9.45
N SER A 80 0.53 -4.47 10.04
CA SER A 80 0.18 -3.78 11.29
C SER A 80 1.07 -4.14 12.48
N HIS A 81 1.78 -5.27 12.40
CA HIS A 81 2.80 -5.68 13.37
C HIS A 81 4.07 -4.81 13.35
N LEU A 82 4.29 -3.99 12.31
CA LEU A 82 5.37 -3.01 12.25
C LEU A 82 4.94 -1.63 12.75
N PHE A 83 3.65 -1.42 13.01
CA PHE A 83 3.17 -0.15 13.54
C PHE A 83 3.73 0.06 14.95
N GLY A 84 4.08 1.31 15.25
CA GLY A 84 4.83 1.73 16.43
C GLY A 84 6.30 2.02 16.14
N GLU A 85 6.87 1.41 15.09
CA GLU A 85 8.26 1.66 14.65
C GLU A 85 8.38 2.96 13.83
N MET A 86 7.26 3.54 13.42
CA MET A 86 7.17 4.81 12.69
C MET A 86 6.03 5.67 13.20
N SER A 87 6.18 7.00 13.10
CA SER A 87 5.13 7.93 13.52
C SER A 87 4.02 8.05 12.48
N VAL A 88 4.38 7.99 11.19
CA VAL A 88 3.43 8.10 10.08
C VAL A 88 3.75 7.07 8.99
N TRP A 89 2.72 6.44 8.43
CA TRP A 89 2.79 5.63 7.21
C TRP A 89 1.85 6.19 6.15
N ILE A 90 2.41 6.68 5.04
CA ILE A 90 1.64 7.21 3.90
C ILE A 90 1.53 6.14 2.82
N HIS A 91 0.34 5.90 2.28
CA HIS A 91 0.16 5.00 1.15
C HIS A 91 -0.82 5.54 0.09
N GLY A 92 -1.03 4.75 -0.97
CA GLY A 92 -1.92 5.07 -2.09
C GLY A 92 -2.77 3.88 -2.54
N HIS A 93 -2.81 3.68 -3.85
CA HIS A 93 -3.47 2.59 -4.58
C HIS A 93 -5.00 2.52 -4.52
N THR A 94 -5.62 2.54 -3.34
CA THR A 94 -7.07 2.26 -3.19
C THR A 94 -8.00 3.30 -3.81
N HIS A 95 -7.49 4.48 -4.20
CA HIS A 95 -8.28 5.63 -4.68
C HIS A 95 -9.37 6.10 -3.70
N ASP A 96 -9.25 5.71 -2.43
CA ASP A 96 -10.04 6.18 -1.30
C ASP A 96 -9.12 6.83 -0.26
N SER A 97 -9.55 7.96 0.31
CA SER A 97 -8.81 8.54 1.42
C SER A 97 -9.02 7.74 2.71
N CYS A 98 -7.98 7.53 3.49
CA CYS A 98 -8.07 7.06 4.87
C CYS A 98 -7.12 7.86 5.76
N ASP A 99 -7.47 7.97 7.04
CA ASP A 99 -6.66 8.59 8.07
C ASP A 99 -7.04 7.91 9.38
N TYR A 100 -6.15 7.10 9.92
CA TYR A 100 -6.39 6.36 11.15
C TYR A 100 -5.10 6.18 11.94
N GLU A 101 -5.21 5.94 13.24
CA GLU A 101 -4.09 5.61 14.10
C GLU A 101 -4.20 4.18 14.60
N MET A 102 -3.09 3.46 14.61
CA MET A 102 -3.01 2.09 15.14
C MET A 102 -1.61 1.86 15.70
N ASN A 103 -1.54 1.33 16.93
CA ASN A 103 -0.29 1.02 17.63
C ASN A 103 0.74 2.19 17.64
N GLY A 104 0.28 3.44 17.71
CA GLY A 104 1.14 4.63 17.72
C GLY A 104 1.63 5.11 16.34
N THR A 105 1.21 4.45 15.25
CA THR A 105 1.45 4.92 13.87
C THR A 105 0.16 5.51 13.30
N ARG A 106 0.26 6.73 12.76
CA ARG A 106 -0.81 7.32 11.93
C ARG A 106 -0.66 6.86 10.48
N VAL A 107 -1.68 6.23 9.93
CA VAL A 107 -1.73 5.79 8.54
C VAL A 107 -2.59 6.75 7.73
N VAL A 108 -2.04 7.28 6.64
CA VAL A 108 -2.71 8.30 5.80
C VAL A 108 -2.68 7.90 4.34
N CYS A 109 -3.83 8.02 3.68
CA CYS A 109 -3.98 7.89 2.24
C CYS A 109 -4.81 9.07 1.74
N ASN A 110 -4.28 9.82 0.77
CA ASN A 110 -4.98 10.94 0.14
C ASN A 110 -4.80 10.87 -1.40
N PRO A 111 -5.29 9.80 -2.04
CA PRO A 111 -5.06 9.59 -3.47
C PRO A 111 -6.07 10.42 -4.27
N ARG A 112 -5.64 10.99 -5.40
CA ARG A 112 -6.58 11.65 -6.34
C ARG A 112 -7.49 10.65 -7.07
N GLY A 113 -6.96 9.46 -7.33
CA GLY A 113 -7.54 8.51 -8.28
C GLY A 113 -7.50 9.03 -9.72
N TYR A 114 -8.26 8.38 -10.60
CA TYR A 114 -8.39 8.84 -11.98
C TYR A 114 -9.17 10.16 -12.07
N VAL A 115 -8.89 10.97 -13.08
CA VAL A 115 -9.76 12.10 -13.44
C VAL A 115 -10.62 11.67 -14.62
N ARG A 116 -11.93 11.57 -14.41
CA ARG A 116 -12.89 11.20 -15.44
C ARG A 116 -13.93 12.31 -15.56
N SER A 117 -14.22 12.76 -16.78
CA SER A 117 -15.20 13.82 -17.04
C SER A 117 -15.03 15.05 -16.12
N SER A 118 -13.77 15.49 -15.97
CA SER A 118 -13.36 16.63 -15.11
C SER A 118 -13.56 16.47 -13.60
N HIS A 119 -13.91 15.28 -13.12
CA HIS A 119 -14.03 14.98 -11.70
C HIS A 119 -12.98 13.96 -11.27
N ALA A 120 -12.37 14.18 -10.11
CA ALA A 120 -11.52 13.18 -9.48
C ALA A 120 -12.38 12.01 -8.99
N GLU A 121 -11.91 10.79 -9.21
CA GLU A 121 -12.54 9.56 -8.72
C GLU A 121 -12.64 9.56 -7.20
N ASN A 122 -11.66 10.14 -6.51
CA ASN A 122 -11.75 10.43 -5.10
C ASN A 122 -12.20 11.88 -4.87
N PRO A 123 -13.47 12.14 -4.52
CA PRO A 123 -13.94 13.48 -4.20
C PRO A 123 -13.36 14.02 -2.89
N ARG A 124 -12.77 13.16 -2.03
CA ARG A 124 -12.10 13.57 -0.77
C ARG A 124 -10.61 13.84 -0.96
N PHE A 125 -10.10 13.80 -2.18
CA PHE A 125 -8.72 14.21 -2.44
C PHE A 125 -8.52 15.67 -2.06
N ASN A 126 -7.57 15.91 -1.15
CA ASN A 126 -7.18 17.25 -0.75
C ASN A 126 -5.80 17.60 -1.34
N PRO A 127 -5.71 18.43 -2.39
CA PRO A 127 -4.43 18.80 -2.99
C PRO A 127 -3.54 19.67 -2.08
N SER A 128 -4.10 20.21 -0.99
CA SER A 128 -3.40 21.04 0.00
C SER A 128 -3.24 20.33 1.34
N LEU A 129 -3.36 18.99 1.38
CA LEU A 129 -3.21 18.25 2.64
C LEU A 129 -1.79 18.40 3.17
N ILE A 130 -1.68 18.93 4.38
CA ILE A 130 -0.46 18.97 5.17
C ILE A 130 -0.69 18.05 6.37
N ILE A 131 0.26 17.14 6.61
CA ILE A 131 0.27 16.29 7.80
C ILE A 131 1.45 16.70 8.69
N GLN A 132 1.19 16.81 9.99
CA GLN A 132 2.22 16.98 11.00
C GLN A 132 2.73 15.61 11.42
N VAL A 133 4.04 15.51 11.64
CA VAL A 133 4.75 14.29 12.03
C VAL A 133 5.33 14.48 13.42
#